data_AF-A0A0W0Z1C1-F1
#
_entry.id   AF-A0A0W0Z1C1-F1
#
_cell.length_a   1.000
_cell.length_b   1.000
_cell.length_c   1.000
_cell.angle_alpha   90.00
_cell.angle_beta   90.00
_cell.angle_gamma   90.00
#
_symmetry.space_group_name_H-M   'P 1'
#
loop_
_entity.id
_entity.type
_entity.pdbx_description
1 polymer ?
#
loop_
_entity_poly.entity_id
_entity_poly.type
_entity_poly.pdbx_seq_one_letter_code
_entity_poly.pdbx_strand_id
1 'polypeptide(L)'
;MIEKMIQEDFLNTPIKEYKGNVAPALSESELSELINQIKSYLDLANLSESELEQSNTLYWLTHGLSNAMKNKNFSSSYEIASILYNISKQYPHLAITMLGKTIEAGEFKGQTGIFVWMDRFYSATFNSIFSPTLIAINSIFSHLLEQDGSALCSIMVKPIESGFTSGTNALLNLIYALKNASEYDCNQSITNLIAELLAKFITQSPNELGFAMTQEVTKGAFSGTGIMDFIIPTLARCSQDNIDAVKTICKILLIVNERHPQPLMDSLTKINQSGYNQGMHAFHIIFTALVSASYIENNKKMFNLLVDLIHNFFKKSPDTMSSVLTQPIKMGIRKGENGIMHLVQSLIIAMDRNIDTFAITNLLLKIIEHNGNDLVEAFNSDAVSKSAHYLDSPLSKLESKLNNEQTTTIQKTELESIVKKLMEINSNHKMYP
;
A
#
# COMPACT_ATOMS: atom_id res chain seq x y z
N MET A 1 24.38 -25.24 -34.78
CA MET A 1 23.43 -24.16 -35.11
C MET A 1 22.01 -24.57 -34.70
N ILE A 2 21.88 -25.05 -33.46
CA ILE A 2 20.76 -25.82 -32.89
C ILE A 2 20.89 -25.44 -31.40
N GLU A 3 19.96 -24.77 -30.71
CA GLU A 3 18.68 -25.29 -30.23
C GLU A 3 17.93 -24.12 -29.51
N LYS A 4 17.75 -22.98 -30.19
CA LYS A 4 16.98 -21.85 -29.62
C LYS A 4 15.47 -21.98 -29.80
N MET A 5 15.04 -22.87 -30.69
CA MET A 5 13.62 -23.11 -30.92
C MET A 5 12.98 -23.84 -29.75
N ILE A 6 11.73 -23.45 -29.50
CA ILE A 6 10.78 -24.19 -28.70
C ILE A 6 10.61 -25.58 -29.32
N GLN A 7 10.83 -26.63 -28.53
CA GLN A 7 10.74 -28.02 -29.01
C GLN A 7 9.30 -28.37 -29.40
N GLU A 8 9.12 -29.34 -30.29
CA GLU A 8 7.80 -29.96 -30.47
C GLU A 8 7.29 -30.47 -29.11
N ASP A 9 6.01 -30.25 -28.84
CA ASP A 9 5.34 -30.66 -27.60
C ASP A 9 5.88 -30.03 -26.29
N PHE A 10 6.55 -28.88 -26.37
CA PHE A 10 7.07 -28.14 -25.20
C PHE A 10 6.00 -27.74 -24.17
N LEU A 11 4.74 -27.63 -24.58
CA LEU A 11 3.63 -27.30 -23.69
C LEU A 11 3.30 -28.48 -22.79
N ASN A 12 3.48 -29.73 -23.23
CA ASN A 12 3.21 -30.91 -22.42
C ASN A 12 4.48 -31.53 -21.83
N THR A 13 5.67 -31.15 -22.33
CA THR A 13 6.95 -31.61 -21.78
C THR A 13 7.23 -30.95 -20.43
N PRO A 14 7.38 -31.70 -19.32
CA PRO A 14 7.73 -31.12 -18.01
C PRO A 14 9.00 -30.26 -18.07
N ILE A 15 9.01 -29.08 -17.42
CA ILE A 15 10.17 -28.15 -17.50
C ILE A 15 11.48 -28.80 -17.03
N LYS A 16 11.43 -29.75 -16.09
CA LYS A 16 12.61 -30.51 -15.63
C LYS A 16 13.18 -31.47 -16.69
N GLU A 17 12.35 -31.91 -17.61
CA GLU A 17 12.66 -32.87 -18.68
C GLU A 17 12.92 -32.16 -20.02
N TYR A 18 12.71 -30.84 -20.06
CA TYR A 18 12.93 -30.02 -21.23
C TYR A 18 14.42 -30.02 -21.60
N LYS A 19 14.73 -30.51 -22.81
CA LYS A 19 16.13 -30.67 -23.27
C LYS A 19 16.72 -29.36 -23.80
N GLY A 20 15.88 -28.40 -24.17
CA GLY A 20 16.30 -27.09 -24.66
C GLY A 20 16.60 -26.08 -23.54
N ASN A 21 16.92 -24.83 -23.92
CA ASN A 21 17.02 -23.76 -22.94
C ASN A 21 15.63 -23.47 -22.35
N VAL A 22 15.49 -23.59 -21.03
CA VAL A 22 14.24 -23.32 -20.27
C VAL A 22 13.98 -21.84 -20.03
N ALA A 23 14.94 -20.97 -20.36
CA ALA A 23 14.81 -19.51 -20.29
C ALA A 23 15.47 -18.85 -21.52
N PRO A 24 15.03 -19.16 -22.75
CA PRO A 24 15.64 -18.61 -23.95
C PRO A 24 15.34 -17.12 -24.04
N ALA A 25 16.34 -16.33 -24.42
CA ALA A 25 16.12 -14.97 -24.89
C ALA A 25 15.45 -15.06 -26.27
N LEU A 26 14.17 -14.71 -26.33
CA LEU A 26 13.37 -14.73 -27.55
C LEU A 26 13.55 -13.42 -28.34
N SER A 27 13.76 -13.55 -29.65
CA SER A 27 13.54 -12.49 -30.61
C SER A 27 12.04 -12.21 -30.79
N GLU A 28 11.69 -11.11 -31.45
CA GLU A 28 10.28 -10.77 -31.71
C GLU A 28 9.53 -11.84 -32.52
N SER A 29 10.20 -12.46 -33.50
CA SER A 29 9.63 -13.55 -34.28
C SER A 29 9.43 -14.82 -33.44
N GLU A 30 10.40 -15.18 -32.60
CA GLU A 30 10.29 -16.35 -31.71
C GLU A 30 9.22 -16.15 -30.62
N LEU A 31 9.05 -14.91 -30.15
CA LEU A 31 7.98 -14.56 -29.21
C LEU A 31 6.59 -14.64 -29.87
N SER A 32 6.48 -14.17 -31.11
CA SER A 32 5.23 -14.26 -31.88
C SER A 32 4.87 -15.72 -32.17
N GLU A 33 5.86 -16.54 -32.50
CA GLU A 33 5.69 -17.99 -32.70
C GLU A 33 5.24 -18.68 -31.42
N LEU A 34 5.86 -18.37 -30.27
CA LEU A 34 5.43 -18.88 -28.97
C LEU A 34 3.94 -18.58 -28.70
N ILE A 35 3.54 -17.32 -28.93
CA ILE A 35 2.15 -16.86 -28.74
C ILE A 35 1.20 -17.66 -29.64
N ASN A 36 1.54 -17.83 -30.92
CA ASN A 36 0.72 -18.56 -31.88
C ASN A 36 0.60 -20.05 -31.54
N GLN A 37 1.67 -20.68 -31.06
CA GLN A 37 1.65 -22.08 -30.62
C GLN A 37 0.77 -22.26 -29.38
N ILE A 38 0.84 -21.34 -28.41
CA ILE A 38 -0.05 -21.37 -27.24
C ILE A 38 -1.52 -21.23 -27.67
N LYS A 39 -1.83 -20.27 -28.56
CA LYS A 39 -3.19 -20.11 -29.08
C LYS A 39 -3.69 -21.37 -29.79
N SER A 40 -2.89 -21.90 -30.70
CA SER A 40 -3.23 -23.12 -31.44
C SER A 40 -3.46 -24.31 -30.52
N TYR A 41 -2.70 -24.41 -29.43
CA TYR A 41 -2.90 -25.44 -28.40
C TYR A 41 -4.23 -25.25 -27.66
N LEU A 42 -4.58 -24.02 -27.28
CA LEU A 42 -5.85 -23.70 -26.61
C LEU A 42 -7.07 -23.89 -27.53
N ASP A 43 -6.91 -23.76 -28.84
CA ASP A 43 -7.96 -23.97 -29.84
C ASP A 43 -8.15 -25.46 -30.23
N LEU A 44 -7.39 -26.39 -29.64
CA LEU A 44 -7.57 -27.83 -29.88
C LEU A 44 -8.95 -28.29 -29.42
N ALA A 45 -9.75 -28.82 -30.34
CA ALA A 45 -11.16 -29.19 -30.12
C ALA A 45 -11.40 -30.19 -28.95
N ASN A 46 -10.38 -30.95 -28.56
CA ASN A 46 -10.47 -31.97 -27.51
C ASN A 46 -9.63 -31.63 -26.26
N LEU A 47 -9.12 -30.40 -26.12
CA LEU A 47 -8.33 -30.02 -24.95
C LEU A 47 -9.23 -29.99 -23.70
N SER A 48 -8.98 -30.91 -22.77
CA SER A 48 -9.66 -30.95 -21.47
C SER A 48 -9.03 -30.00 -20.45
N GLU A 49 -9.80 -29.61 -19.44
CA GLU A 49 -9.28 -28.82 -18.31
C GLU A 49 -8.11 -29.53 -17.61
N SER A 50 -8.16 -30.86 -17.48
CA SER A 50 -7.10 -31.65 -16.86
C SER A 50 -5.81 -31.65 -17.68
N GLU A 51 -5.89 -31.67 -19.01
CA GLU A 51 -4.71 -31.57 -19.88
C GLU A 51 -4.09 -30.19 -19.78
N LEU A 52 -4.91 -29.13 -19.83
CA LEU A 52 -4.44 -27.75 -19.66
C LEU A 52 -3.86 -27.51 -18.25
N GLU A 53 -4.41 -28.15 -17.23
CA GLU A 53 -3.90 -28.08 -15.87
C GLU A 53 -2.50 -28.69 -15.72
N GLN A 54 -2.24 -29.79 -16.42
CA GLN A 54 -0.98 -30.52 -16.38
C GLN A 54 0.06 -29.94 -17.34
N SER A 55 -0.36 -29.12 -18.30
CA SER A 55 0.54 -28.47 -19.24
C SER A 55 1.37 -27.36 -18.59
N ASN A 56 2.43 -26.96 -19.29
CA ASN A 56 3.30 -25.84 -18.97
C ASN A 56 2.84 -24.53 -19.64
N THR A 57 1.59 -24.44 -20.08
CA THR A 57 1.04 -23.25 -20.73
C THR A 57 1.26 -21.99 -19.89
N LEU A 58 1.01 -22.04 -18.58
CA LEU A 58 1.25 -20.86 -17.73
C LEU A 58 2.74 -20.51 -17.61
N TYR A 59 3.62 -21.50 -17.52
CA TYR A 59 5.07 -21.23 -17.47
C TYR A 59 5.50 -20.45 -18.70
N TRP A 60 5.08 -20.90 -19.88
CA TRP A 60 5.45 -20.27 -21.15
C TRP A 60 4.76 -18.93 -21.39
N LEU A 61 3.51 -18.74 -20.95
CA LEU A 61 2.88 -17.41 -20.91
C LEU A 61 3.67 -16.45 -20.00
N THR A 62 4.10 -16.92 -18.83
CA THR A 62 4.87 -16.12 -17.87
C THR A 62 6.26 -15.75 -18.41
N HIS A 63 6.93 -16.71 -19.06
CA HIS A 63 8.21 -16.49 -19.75
C HIS A 63 8.05 -15.49 -20.90
N GLY A 64 7.04 -15.70 -21.75
CA GLY A 64 6.70 -14.82 -22.86
C GLY A 64 6.42 -13.39 -22.39
N LEU A 65 5.65 -13.21 -21.31
CA LEU A 65 5.34 -11.89 -20.76
C LEU A 65 6.61 -11.19 -20.28
N SER A 66 7.46 -11.92 -19.55
CA SER A 66 8.75 -11.42 -19.06
C SER A 66 9.65 -10.97 -20.20
N ASN A 67 9.71 -11.77 -21.26
CA ASN A 67 10.51 -11.45 -22.44
C ASN A 67 9.95 -10.25 -23.24
N ALA A 68 8.64 -10.22 -23.47
CA ALA A 68 7.94 -9.13 -24.14
C ALA A 68 8.22 -7.79 -23.44
N MET A 69 8.10 -7.76 -22.10
CA MET A 69 8.35 -6.57 -21.31
C MET A 69 9.82 -6.16 -21.31
N LYS A 70 10.75 -7.12 -21.18
CA LYS A 70 12.19 -6.83 -21.28
C LYS A 70 12.57 -6.19 -22.62
N ASN A 71 11.93 -6.64 -23.70
CA ASN A 71 12.16 -6.15 -25.06
C ASN A 71 11.30 -4.93 -25.42
N LYS A 72 10.48 -4.39 -24.49
CA LYS A 72 9.55 -3.29 -24.74
C LYS A 72 8.51 -3.56 -25.85
N ASN A 73 8.20 -4.83 -26.08
CA ASN A 73 7.18 -5.26 -27.03
C ASN A 73 5.80 -5.30 -26.35
N PHE A 74 5.12 -4.15 -26.36
CA PHE A 74 3.82 -3.99 -25.71
C PHE A 74 2.69 -4.78 -26.41
N SER A 75 2.81 -5.03 -27.72
CA SER A 75 1.81 -5.77 -28.49
C SER A 75 1.77 -7.21 -28.01
N SER A 76 2.93 -7.87 -27.95
CA SER A 76 3.04 -9.23 -27.45
C SER A 76 2.68 -9.34 -25.97
N SER A 77 3.04 -8.36 -25.12
CA SER A 77 2.65 -8.40 -23.71
C SER A 77 1.14 -8.28 -23.51
N TYR A 78 0.47 -7.43 -24.29
CA TYR A 78 -0.99 -7.32 -24.29
C TYR A 78 -1.67 -8.60 -24.81
N GLU A 79 -1.14 -9.19 -25.86
CA GLU A 79 -1.65 -10.43 -26.45
C GLU A 79 -1.53 -11.62 -25.48
N ILE A 80 -0.40 -11.73 -24.78
CA ILE A 80 -0.19 -12.72 -23.72
C ILE A 80 -1.18 -12.52 -22.56
N ALA A 81 -1.38 -11.28 -22.11
CA ALA A 81 -2.38 -10.97 -21.09
C ALA A 81 -3.80 -11.35 -21.58
N SER A 82 -4.11 -11.10 -22.85
CA SER A 82 -5.40 -11.46 -23.45
C SER A 82 -5.63 -12.97 -23.49
N ILE A 83 -4.58 -13.77 -23.74
CA ILE A 83 -4.66 -15.23 -23.66
C ILE A 83 -5.01 -15.68 -22.24
N LEU A 84 -4.31 -15.18 -21.22
CA LEU A 84 -4.63 -15.53 -19.83
C LEU A 84 -6.04 -15.05 -19.44
N TYR A 85 -6.51 -13.91 -19.95
CA TYR A 85 -7.87 -13.44 -19.74
C TYR A 85 -8.92 -14.37 -20.37
N ASN A 86 -8.65 -14.94 -21.54
CA ASN A 86 -9.54 -15.92 -22.14
C ASN A 86 -9.60 -17.21 -21.32
N ILE A 87 -8.45 -17.70 -20.84
CA ILE A 87 -8.39 -18.85 -19.92
C ILE A 87 -9.16 -18.54 -18.64
N SER A 88 -8.99 -17.35 -18.05
CA SER A 88 -9.69 -16.96 -16.81
C SER A 88 -11.20 -16.77 -16.98
N LYS A 89 -11.66 -16.40 -18.19
CA LYS A 89 -13.08 -16.35 -18.53
C LYS A 89 -13.69 -17.73 -18.70
N GLN A 90 -12.98 -18.64 -19.37
CA GLN A 90 -13.48 -19.96 -19.69
C GLN A 90 -13.39 -20.91 -18.49
N TYR A 91 -12.27 -20.86 -17.75
CA TYR A 91 -11.94 -21.75 -16.64
C TYR A 91 -11.34 -20.97 -15.45
N PRO A 92 -12.15 -20.18 -14.71
CA PRO A 92 -11.64 -19.30 -13.65
C PRO A 92 -10.91 -20.05 -12.52
N HIS A 93 -11.46 -21.16 -12.04
CA HIS A 93 -10.82 -21.98 -11.00
C HIS A 93 -9.49 -22.56 -11.49
N LEU A 94 -9.45 -23.07 -12.73
CA LEU A 94 -8.22 -23.58 -13.33
C LEU A 94 -7.16 -22.49 -13.46
N ALA A 95 -7.53 -21.27 -13.89
CA ALA A 95 -6.59 -20.15 -13.97
C ALA A 95 -5.98 -19.82 -12.60
N ILE A 96 -6.79 -19.82 -11.52
CA ILE A 96 -6.30 -19.62 -10.14
C ILE A 96 -5.37 -20.77 -9.73
N THR A 97 -5.75 -22.02 -10.00
CA THR A 97 -4.94 -23.20 -9.72
C THR A 97 -3.59 -23.12 -10.43
N MET A 98 -3.57 -22.82 -11.73
CA MET A 98 -2.32 -22.63 -12.49
C MET A 98 -1.48 -21.51 -11.88
N LEU A 99 -2.07 -20.35 -11.59
CA LEU A 99 -1.38 -19.19 -10.98
C LEU A 99 -0.79 -19.51 -9.59
N GLY A 100 -1.43 -20.41 -8.83
CA GLY A 100 -1.01 -20.84 -7.50
C GLY A 100 0.06 -21.93 -7.47
N LYS A 101 0.28 -22.66 -8.58
CA LYS A 101 1.29 -23.72 -8.67
C LYS A 101 2.70 -23.14 -8.52
N THR A 102 3.50 -23.78 -7.67
CA THR A 102 4.93 -23.45 -7.54
C THR A 102 5.67 -23.99 -8.77
N ILE A 103 6.43 -23.13 -9.43
CA ILE A 103 7.23 -23.48 -10.60
C ILE A 103 8.47 -24.27 -10.13
N GLU A 104 8.62 -25.50 -10.61
CA GLU A 104 9.63 -26.42 -10.07
C GLU A 104 11.02 -26.29 -10.71
N ALA A 105 11.11 -25.69 -11.89
CA ALA A 105 12.32 -25.57 -12.69
C ALA A 105 12.29 -24.32 -13.59
N GLY A 106 13.43 -24.01 -14.22
CA GLY A 106 13.57 -22.83 -15.07
C GLY A 106 13.86 -21.52 -14.33
N GLU A 107 13.65 -20.40 -15.01
CA GLU A 107 13.99 -19.05 -14.51
C GLU A 107 13.22 -18.68 -13.23
N PHE A 108 11.98 -19.16 -13.12
CA PHE A 108 11.07 -18.82 -12.03
C PHE A 108 11.01 -19.89 -10.93
N LYS A 109 12.01 -20.78 -10.86
CA LYS A 109 12.03 -21.88 -9.89
C LYS A 109 11.76 -21.39 -8.46
N GLY A 110 10.83 -22.04 -7.77
CA GLY A 110 10.44 -21.74 -6.39
C GLY A 110 9.45 -20.59 -6.24
N GLN A 111 9.01 -19.98 -7.34
CA GLN A 111 8.00 -18.92 -7.36
C GLN A 111 6.64 -19.46 -7.84
N THR A 112 5.55 -18.77 -7.50
CA THR A 112 4.23 -19.04 -8.07
C THR A 112 4.02 -18.20 -9.32
N GLY A 113 3.14 -18.64 -10.23
CA GLY A 113 2.76 -17.85 -11.40
C GLY A 113 2.25 -16.46 -11.00
N ILE A 114 1.38 -16.38 -9.98
CA ILE A 114 0.85 -15.09 -9.51
C ILE A 114 1.94 -14.14 -9.01
N PHE A 115 2.99 -14.65 -8.35
CA PHE A 115 4.12 -13.83 -7.92
C PHE A 115 4.82 -13.18 -9.11
N VAL A 116 5.13 -13.96 -10.14
CA VAL A 116 5.81 -13.45 -11.34
C VAL A 116 4.92 -12.47 -12.10
N TRP A 117 3.62 -12.76 -12.23
CA TRP A 117 2.68 -11.83 -12.87
C TRP A 117 2.55 -10.51 -12.11
N MET A 118 2.55 -10.53 -10.77
CA MET A 118 2.56 -9.30 -9.98
C MET A 118 3.91 -8.57 -10.03
N ASP A 119 5.03 -9.29 -10.15
CA ASP A 119 6.35 -8.68 -10.39
C ASP A 119 6.41 -7.97 -11.76
N ARG A 120 5.77 -8.56 -12.79
CA ARG A 120 5.59 -7.92 -14.10
C ARG A 120 4.62 -6.76 -14.05
N PHE A 121 3.53 -6.87 -13.29
CA PHE A 121 2.63 -5.76 -13.03
C PHE A 121 3.36 -4.58 -12.38
N TYR A 122 4.16 -4.83 -11.35
CA TYR A 122 5.06 -3.84 -10.76
C TYR A 122 6.03 -3.27 -11.79
N SER A 123 6.74 -4.11 -12.55
CA SER A 123 7.69 -3.68 -13.58
C SER A 123 7.07 -2.75 -14.64
N ALA A 124 5.81 -2.96 -14.98
CA ALA A 124 5.11 -2.15 -15.97
C ALA A 124 4.86 -0.70 -15.49
N THR A 125 4.85 -0.45 -14.17
CA THR A 125 4.64 0.89 -13.62
C THR A 125 5.81 1.85 -13.88
N PHE A 126 6.98 1.35 -14.27
CA PHE A 126 8.15 2.18 -14.59
C PHE A 126 8.11 2.80 -16.00
N ASN A 127 7.20 2.36 -16.88
CA ASN A 127 7.16 2.84 -18.25
C ASN A 127 5.73 2.89 -18.79
N SER A 128 5.28 4.09 -19.16
CA SER A 128 3.92 4.35 -19.63
C SER A 128 3.54 3.57 -20.90
N ILE A 129 4.50 3.08 -21.70
CA ILE A 129 4.23 2.20 -22.85
C ILE A 129 3.48 0.92 -22.45
N PHE A 130 3.63 0.47 -21.20
CA PHE A 130 2.96 -0.73 -20.69
C PHE A 130 1.62 -0.46 -20.02
N SER A 131 1.09 0.77 -20.07
CA SER A 131 -0.24 1.09 -19.51
C SER A 131 -1.35 0.14 -20.01
N PRO A 132 -1.41 -0.24 -21.31
CA PRO A 132 -2.39 -1.23 -21.77
C PRO A 132 -2.20 -2.62 -21.13
N THR A 133 -0.96 -3.05 -20.91
CA THR A 133 -0.64 -4.33 -20.25
C THR A 133 -1.03 -4.29 -18.77
N LEU A 134 -0.78 -3.17 -18.07
CA LEU A 134 -1.25 -2.95 -16.69
C LEU A 134 -2.77 -3.07 -16.61
N ILE A 135 -3.50 -2.39 -17.50
CA ILE A 135 -4.97 -2.44 -17.52
C ILE A 135 -5.47 -3.86 -17.78
N ALA A 136 -4.85 -4.60 -18.72
CA ALA A 136 -5.22 -5.97 -19.01
C ALA A 136 -4.97 -6.89 -17.80
N ILE A 137 -3.80 -6.81 -17.17
CA ILE A 137 -3.47 -7.60 -15.97
C ILE A 137 -4.44 -7.27 -14.83
N ASN A 138 -4.74 -5.98 -14.58
CA ASN A 138 -5.73 -5.62 -13.58
C ASN A 138 -7.11 -6.21 -13.89
N SER A 139 -7.53 -6.17 -15.15
CA SER A 139 -8.82 -6.74 -15.57
C SER A 139 -8.90 -8.25 -15.33
N ILE A 140 -7.80 -8.99 -15.56
CA ILE A 140 -7.70 -10.43 -15.24
C ILE A 140 -7.91 -10.67 -13.76
N PHE A 141 -7.16 -9.98 -12.90
CA PHE A 141 -7.22 -10.21 -11.45
C PHE A 141 -8.52 -9.71 -10.82
N SER A 142 -9.08 -8.60 -11.32
CA SER A 142 -10.42 -8.15 -10.95
C SER A 142 -11.47 -9.19 -11.29
N HIS A 143 -11.43 -9.75 -12.50
CA HIS A 143 -12.36 -10.82 -12.92
C HIS A 143 -12.21 -12.06 -12.05
N LEU A 144 -10.98 -12.54 -11.83
CA LEU A 144 -10.74 -13.73 -11.01
C LEU A 144 -11.17 -13.55 -9.55
N LEU A 145 -11.01 -12.34 -8.98
CA LEU A 145 -11.51 -11.99 -7.65
C LEU A 145 -13.03 -12.11 -7.54
N GLU A 146 -13.75 -11.76 -8.61
CA GLU A 146 -15.22 -11.86 -8.67
C GLU A 146 -15.70 -13.31 -8.79
N GLN A 147 -14.87 -14.22 -9.32
CA GLN A 147 -15.21 -15.64 -9.47
C GLN A 147 -14.90 -16.48 -8.22
N ASP A 148 -13.64 -16.47 -7.78
CA ASP A 148 -13.18 -17.24 -6.61
C ASP A 148 -12.09 -16.48 -5.86
N GLY A 149 -12.54 -15.36 -5.29
CA GLY A 149 -11.63 -14.44 -4.65
C GLY A 149 -10.96 -14.98 -3.39
N SER A 150 -11.55 -15.95 -2.67
CA SER A 150 -10.90 -16.54 -1.49
C SER A 150 -9.67 -17.36 -1.89
N ALA A 151 -9.81 -18.24 -2.89
CA ALA A 151 -8.69 -19.03 -3.39
C ALA A 151 -7.59 -18.12 -3.95
N LEU A 152 -7.96 -17.11 -4.75
CA LEU A 152 -7.00 -16.16 -5.30
C LEU A 152 -6.27 -15.35 -4.21
N CYS A 153 -6.96 -14.92 -3.15
CA CYS A 153 -6.33 -14.21 -2.03
C CYS A 153 -5.31 -15.09 -1.29
N SER A 154 -5.62 -16.37 -1.09
CA SER A 154 -4.70 -17.30 -0.41
C SER A 154 -3.37 -17.47 -1.15
N ILE A 155 -3.40 -17.48 -2.47
CA ILE A 155 -2.17 -17.60 -3.27
C ILE A 155 -1.40 -16.27 -3.35
N MET A 156 -2.05 -15.13 -3.12
CA MET A 156 -1.39 -13.81 -3.08
C MET A 156 -0.45 -13.65 -1.88
N VAL A 157 -0.77 -14.27 -0.75
CA VAL A 157 0.02 -14.19 0.49
C VAL A 157 1.04 -15.32 0.64
N LYS A 158 0.99 -16.34 -0.23
CA LYS A 158 1.90 -17.49 -0.18
C LYS A 158 3.36 -17.02 -0.32
N PRO A 159 4.22 -17.29 0.67
CA PRO A 159 5.60 -16.83 0.64
C PRO A 159 6.44 -17.61 -0.37
N ILE A 160 7.38 -16.92 -1.01
CA ILE A 160 8.37 -17.53 -1.88
C ILE A 160 9.36 -18.34 -1.04
N GLU A 161 9.64 -19.57 -1.47
CA GLU A 161 10.35 -20.53 -0.64
C GLU A 161 11.85 -20.24 -0.59
N SER A 162 12.46 -19.90 -1.73
CA SER A 162 13.91 -19.82 -1.91
C SER A 162 14.33 -18.71 -2.87
N GLY A 163 15.64 -18.45 -2.95
CA GLY A 163 16.20 -17.39 -3.80
C GLY A 163 16.25 -16.02 -3.13
N PHE A 164 16.59 -15.00 -3.92
CA PHE A 164 16.74 -13.62 -3.45
C PHE A 164 15.44 -13.04 -2.86
N THR A 165 14.30 -13.40 -3.46
CA THR A 165 12.96 -13.00 -3.05
C THR A 165 12.34 -13.94 -2.02
N SER A 166 13.11 -14.87 -1.42
CA SER A 166 12.59 -15.77 -0.38
C SER A 166 11.92 -14.99 0.75
N GLY A 167 10.73 -15.43 1.16
CA GLY A 167 9.94 -14.79 2.21
C GLY A 167 9.00 -13.69 1.73
N THR A 168 9.16 -13.15 0.52
CA THR A 168 8.20 -12.21 -0.06
C THR A 168 6.99 -12.93 -0.66
N ASN A 169 5.98 -12.18 -1.12
CA ASN A 169 4.78 -12.74 -1.75
C ASN A 169 4.23 -11.79 -2.83
N ALA A 170 3.19 -12.23 -3.55
CA ALA A 170 2.62 -11.47 -4.66
C ALA A 170 1.89 -10.20 -4.19
N LEU A 171 1.33 -10.20 -2.97
CA LEU A 171 0.77 -9.01 -2.35
C LEU A 171 1.82 -7.90 -2.22
N LEU A 172 3.04 -8.21 -1.77
CA LEU A 172 4.11 -7.22 -1.66
C LEU A 172 4.45 -6.57 -3.02
N ASN A 173 4.44 -7.34 -4.12
CA ASN A 173 4.65 -6.79 -5.47
C ASN A 173 3.51 -5.84 -5.90
N LEU A 174 2.25 -6.15 -5.55
CA LEU A 174 1.13 -5.23 -5.79
C LEU A 174 1.29 -3.91 -5.02
N ILE A 175 1.81 -3.98 -3.79
CA ILE A 175 2.11 -2.78 -2.98
C ILE A 175 3.25 -1.97 -3.59
N TYR A 176 4.30 -2.63 -4.08
CA TYR A 176 5.38 -1.94 -4.80
C TYR A 176 4.90 -1.28 -6.09
N ALA A 177 3.98 -1.93 -6.82
CA ALA A 177 3.32 -1.33 -7.98
C ALA A 177 2.57 -0.05 -7.60
N LEU A 178 1.79 -0.08 -6.51
CA LEU A 178 1.06 1.09 -6.02
C LEU A 178 2.02 2.22 -5.63
N LYS A 179 3.07 1.90 -4.86
CA LYS A 179 4.09 2.86 -4.46
C LYS A 179 4.73 3.51 -5.67
N ASN A 180 5.24 2.73 -6.60
CA ASN A 180 5.95 3.26 -7.77
C ASN A 180 5.04 4.09 -8.67
N ALA A 181 3.79 3.65 -8.88
CA ALA A 181 2.81 4.46 -9.63
C ALA A 181 2.55 5.82 -8.97
N SER A 182 2.50 5.87 -7.64
CA SER A 182 2.23 7.11 -6.88
C SER A 182 3.38 8.12 -6.89
N GLU A 183 4.59 7.73 -7.28
CA GLU A 183 5.76 8.63 -7.26
C GLU A 183 5.66 9.70 -8.36
N TYR A 184 4.92 9.44 -9.44
CA TYR A 184 4.82 10.29 -10.62
C TYR A 184 3.44 10.94 -10.75
N ASP A 185 3.39 12.29 -10.80
CA ASP A 185 2.13 13.05 -10.86
C ASP A 185 1.28 12.70 -12.10
N CYS A 186 1.90 12.33 -13.22
CA CYS A 186 1.18 11.94 -14.44
C CYS A 186 0.50 10.55 -14.35
N ASN A 187 0.75 9.78 -13.30
CA ASN A 187 0.27 8.41 -13.14
C ASN A 187 -0.92 8.27 -12.19
N GLN A 188 -1.67 9.35 -11.91
CA GLN A 188 -2.82 9.31 -11.00
C GLN A 188 -3.85 8.23 -11.38
N SER A 189 -4.21 8.10 -12.66
CA SER A 189 -5.16 7.08 -13.13
C SER A 189 -4.67 5.65 -12.88
N ILE A 190 -3.37 5.40 -13.10
CA ILE A 190 -2.75 4.08 -12.82
C ILE A 190 -2.67 3.85 -11.32
N THR A 191 -2.34 4.87 -10.53
CA THR A 191 -2.33 4.79 -9.06
C THR A 191 -3.70 4.40 -8.53
N ASN A 192 -4.77 5.03 -9.03
CA ASN A 192 -6.15 4.71 -8.64
C ASN A 192 -6.52 3.28 -9.04
N LEU A 193 -6.19 2.89 -10.27
CA LEU A 193 -6.42 1.55 -10.81
C LEU A 193 -5.79 0.46 -9.92
N ILE A 194 -4.55 0.67 -9.46
CA ILE A 194 -3.83 -0.28 -8.59
C ILE A 194 -4.40 -0.26 -7.17
N ALA A 195 -4.70 0.92 -6.62
CA ALA A 195 -5.30 1.06 -5.30
C ALA A 195 -6.65 0.36 -5.20
N GLU A 196 -7.48 0.47 -6.25
CA GLU A 196 -8.77 -0.21 -6.35
C GLU A 196 -8.61 -1.73 -6.40
N LEU A 197 -7.65 -2.25 -7.18
CA LEU A 197 -7.35 -3.70 -7.20
C LEU A 197 -6.95 -4.19 -5.81
N LEU A 198 -6.04 -3.49 -5.15
CA LEU A 198 -5.64 -3.82 -3.77
C LEU A 198 -6.85 -3.80 -2.83
N ALA A 199 -7.72 -2.78 -2.93
CA ALA A 199 -8.92 -2.71 -2.10
C ALA A 199 -9.89 -3.88 -2.37
N LYS A 200 -10.02 -4.34 -3.61
CA LYS A 200 -10.82 -5.54 -3.94
C LYS A 200 -10.24 -6.78 -3.26
N PHE A 201 -8.93 -7.00 -3.36
CA PHE A 201 -8.24 -8.08 -2.65
C PHE A 201 -8.53 -8.04 -1.14
N ILE A 202 -8.24 -6.91 -0.49
CA ILE A 202 -8.44 -6.76 0.96
C ILE A 202 -9.92 -6.95 1.35
N THR A 203 -10.86 -6.44 0.55
CA THR A 203 -12.30 -6.58 0.84
C THR A 203 -12.76 -8.04 0.75
N GLN A 204 -12.18 -8.80 -0.17
CA GLN A 204 -12.56 -10.19 -0.41
C GLN A 204 -12.09 -11.13 0.71
N SER A 205 -10.85 -10.97 1.18
CA SER A 205 -10.28 -11.79 2.24
C SER A 205 -9.64 -10.94 3.34
N PRO A 206 -10.44 -10.16 4.08
CA PRO A 206 -9.94 -9.14 4.99
C PRO A 206 -9.20 -9.73 6.20
N ASN A 207 -9.47 -10.99 6.56
CA ASN A 207 -8.76 -11.67 7.65
C ASN A 207 -7.37 -12.16 7.21
N GLU A 208 -7.27 -12.77 6.03
CA GLU A 208 -6.00 -13.33 5.56
C GLU A 208 -5.07 -12.23 5.05
N LEU A 209 -5.56 -11.44 4.10
CA LEU A 209 -4.76 -10.36 3.54
C LEU A 209 -4.57 -9.22 4.54
N GLY A 210 -5.59 -8.91 5.36
CA GLY A 210 -5.45 -7.88 6.38
C GLY A 210 -4.43 -8.25 7.45
N PHE A 211 -4.30 -9.53 7.82
CA PHE A 211 -3.20 -9.97 8.68
C PHE A 211 -1.86 -9.89 7.95
N ALA A 212 -1.77 -10.37 6.71
CA ALA A 212 -0.53 -10.33 5.93
C ALA A 212 0.01 -8.89 5.74
N MET A 213 -0.89 -7.91 5.59
CA MET A 213 -0.61 -6.48 5.53
C MET A 213 0.17 -5.94 6.75
N THR A 214 0.05 -6.58 7.92
CA THR A 214 0.73 -6.16 9.16
C THR A 214 2.00 -6.95 9.46
N GLN A 215 2.31 -7.98 8.67
CA GLN A 215 3.47 -8.83 8.90
C GLN A 215 4.71 -8.29 8.19
N GLU A 216 5.87 -8.65 8.75
CA GLU A 216 7.16 -8.44 8.12
C GLU A 216 7.61 -9.69 7.38
N VAL A 217 8.40 -9.48 6.33
CA VAL A 217 9.15 -10.56 5.71
C VAL A 217 10.18 -11.07 6.73
N THR A 218 10.19 -12.37 6.98
CA THR A 218 11.00 -12.98 8.05
C THR A 218 12.33 -13.56 7.59
N LYS A 219 12.53 -13.69 6.28
CA LYS A 219 13.71 -14.33 5.68
C LYS A 219 14.10 -13.67 4.35
N GLY A 220 15.28 -14.02 3.84
CA GLY A 220 15.78 -13.50 2.56
C GLY A 220 16.26 -12.05 2.64
N ALA A 221 16.53 -11.46 1.47
CA ALA A 221 17.13 -10.12 1.37
C ALA A 221 16.18 -9.00 1.85
N PHE A 222 14.89 -9.27 1.95
CA PHE A 222 13.86 -8.33 2.36
C PHE A 222 13.48 -8.47 3.85
N SER A 223 14.22 -9.26 4.63
CA SER A 223 13.91 -9.50 6.04
C SER A 223 13.78 -8.20 6.85
N GLY A 224 12.74 -8.12 7.69
CA GLY A 224 12.41 -6.96 8.51
C GLY A 224 11.61 -5.86 7.77
N THR A 225 11.32 -6.05 6.48
CA THR A 225 10.47 -5.15 5.68
C THR A 225 9.00 -5.54 5.83
N GLY A 226 8.14 -4.59 6.18
CA GLY A 226 6.70 -4.75 6.24
C GLY A 226 5.95 -4.06 5.10
N ILE A 227 4.70 -4.44 4.85
CA ILE A 227 3.88 -3.78 3.84
C ILE A 227 3.53 -2.33 4.23
N MET A 228 3.34 -2.07 5.53
CA MET A 228 3.05 -0.71 6.05
C MET A 228 4.17 0.29 5.78
N ASP A 229 5.41 -0.18 5.65
CA ASP A 229 6.58 0.64 5.29
C ASP A 229 6.44 1.28 3.90
N PHE A 230 5.55 0.76 3.06
CA PHE A 230 5.27 1.28 1.72
C PHE A 230 3.90 1.95 1.61
N ILE A 231 2.86 1.36 2.21
CA ILE A 231 1.50 1.94 2.15
C ILE A 231 1.42 3.32 2.79
N ILE A 232 2.08 3.53 3.92
CA ILE A 232 1.97 4.79 4.65
C ILE A 232 2.71 5.93 3.93
N PRO A 233 3.95 5.75 3.43
CA PRO A 233 4.56 6.74 2.54
C PRO A 233 3.74 6.99 1.27
N THR A 234 3.12 5.97 0.67
CA THR A 234 2.25 6.16 -0.50
C THR A 234 1.01 6.97 -0.17
N LEU A 235 0.35 6.74 0.97
CA LEU A 235 -0.74 7.58 1.46
C LEU A 235 -0.30 9.06 1.56
N ALA A 236 0.86 9.31 2.16
CA ALA A 236 1.41 10.66 2.33
C ALA A 236 1.82 11.33 1.01
N ARG A 237 2.26 10.55 0.02
CA ARG A 237 2.52 11.07 -1.33
C ARG A 237 1.21 11.45 -2.02
N CYS A 238 0.23 10.55 -2.05
CA CYS A 238 -1.06 10.78 -2.67
C CYS A 238 -1.87 11.90 -2.00
N SER A 239 -1.62 12.22 -0.72
CA SER A 239 -2.32 13.31 -0.04
C SER A 239 -2.01 14.70 -0.58
N GLN A 240 -1.03 14.83 -1.46
CA GLN A 240 -0.68 16.08 -2.11
C GLN A 240 -1.65 16.43 -3.25
N ASP A 241 -2.15 15.44 -3.99
CA ASP A 241 -2.88 15.71 -5.24
C ASP A 241 -3.83 14.59 -5.72
N ASN A 242 -3.85 13.41 -5.09
CA ASN A 242 -4.66 12.27 -5.52
C ASN A 242 -5.62 11.76 -4.43
N ILE A 243 -6.80 12.39 -4.36
CA ILE A 243 -7.81 12.09 -3.34
C ILE A 243 -8.43 10.71 -3.44
N ASP A 244 -8.60 10.17 -4.66
CA ASP A 244 -9.26 8.88 -4.86
C ASP A 244 -8.36 7.73 -4.38
N ALA A 245 -7.05 7.82 -4.64
CA ALA A 245 -6.08 6.91 -4.06
C ALA A 245 -6.06 7.00 -2.52
N VAL A 246 -6.03 8.21 -1.94
CA VAL A 246 -6.06 8.39 -0.48
C VAL A 246 -7.32 7.79 0.14
N LYS A 247 -8.49 8.07 -0.43
CA LYS A 247 -9.76 7.51 0.03
C LYS A 247 -9.72 5.98 0.04
N THR A 248 -9.15 5.38 -1.00
CA THR A 248 -9.05 3.93 -1.15
C THR A 248 -8.06 3.33 -0.16
N ILE A 249 -6.89 3.95 0.04
CA ILE A 249 -5.89 3.51 1.02
C ILE A 249 -6.43 3.65 2.45
N CYS A 250 -7.10 4.77 2.79
CA CYS A 250 -7.77 4.92 4.07
C CYS A 250 -8.79 3.80 4.30
N LYS A 251 -9.62 3.46 3.30
CA LYS A 251 -10.58 2.35 3.40
C LYS A 251 -9.87 1.01 3.69
N ILE A 252 -8.77 0.72 3.00
CA ILE A 252 -7.95 -0.48 3.26
C ILE A 252 -7.47 -0.50 4.71
N LEU A 253 -6.84 0.58 5.17
CA LEU A 253 -6.31 0.69 6.53
C LEU A 253 -7.42 0.54 7.59
N LEU A 254 -8.61 1.08 7.33
CA LEU A 254 -9.77 0.92 8.22
C LEU A 254 -10.29 -0.53 8.25
N ILE A 255 -10.32 -1.23 7.12
CA ILE A 255 -10.66 -2.67 7.09
C ILE A 255 -9.64 -3.48 7.92
N VAL A 256 -8.35 -3.19 7.77
CA VAL A 256 -7.30 -3.86 8.55
C VAL A 256 -7.44 -3.52 10.03
N ASN A 257 -7.72 -2.27 10.39
CA ASN A 257 -7.94 -1.86 11.79
C ASN A 257 -9.18 -2.51 12.41
N GLU A 258 -10.22 -2.76 11.62
CA GLU A 258 -11.44 -3.45 12.06
C GLU A 258 -11.13 -4.90 12.44
N ARG A 259 -10.33 -5.60 11.61
CA ARG A 259 -10.06 -7.04 11.72
C ARG A 259 -8.84 -7.39 12.58
N HIS A 260 -7.79 -6.58 12.50
CA HIS A 260 -6.49 -6.79 13.13
C HIS A 260 -5.96 -5.51 13.78
N PRO A 261 -6.71 -4.92 14.75
CA PRO A 261 -6.30 -3.66 15.38
C PRO A 261 -4.93 -3.75 16.03
N GLN A 262 -4.66 -4.76 16.85
CA GLN A 262 -3.38 -4.88 17.55
C GLN A 262 -2.20 -5.13 16.59
N PRO A 263 -2.26 -6.12 15.66
CA PRO A 263 -1.19 -6.30 14.68
C PRO A 263 -0.93 -5.05 13.83
N LEU A 264 -1.98 -4.31 13.47
CA LEU A 264 -1.84 -3.04 12.75
C LEU A 264 -1.12 -1.99 13.61
N MET A 265 -1.53 -1.81 14.87
CA MET A 265 -0.88 -0.86 15.77
C MET A 265 0.59 -1.20 16.00
N ASP A 266 0.91 -2.47 16.21
CA ASP A 266 2.30 -2.93 16.39
C ASP A 266 3.14 -2.58 15.15
N SER A 267 2.60 -2.79 13.95
CA SER A 267 3.26 -2.41 12.70
C SER A 267 3.41 -0.90 12.54
N LEU A 268 2.36 -0.11 12.83
CA LEU A 268 2.37 1.35 12.66
C LEU A 268 3.19 2.11 13.72
N THR A 269 3.45 1.48 14.87
CA THR A 269 4.25 2.05 15.97
C THR A 269 5.72 1.64 15.95
N LYS A 270 6.10 0.74 15.04
CA LYS A 270 7.51 0.38 14.83
C LYS A 270 8.33 1.61 14.45
N ILE A 271 9.39 1.87 15.21
CA ILE A 271 10.29 3.00 15.00
C ILE A 271 11.32 2.65 13.93
N ASN A 272 11.41 3.49 12.90
CA ASN A 272 12.45 3.37 11.87
C ASN A 272 13.83 3.65 12.46
N GLN A 273 14.76 2.72 12.27
CA GLN A 273 16.11 2.80 12.85
C GLN A 273 17.10 3.60 12.00
N SER A 274 16.81 3.82 10.72
CA SER A 274 17.72 4.45 9.76
C SER A 274 16.95 5.19 8.65
N GLY A 275 17.69 5.93 7.81
CA GLY A 275 17.16 6.64 6.65
C GLY A 275 16.52 7.99 6.99
N TYR A 276 15.80 8.57 6.02
CA TYR A 276 15.16 9.89 6.16
C TYR A 276 14.11 9.93 7.28
N ASN A 277 13.42 8.81 7.52
CA ASN A 277 12.40 8.67 8.55
C ASN A 277 12.96 8.14 9.88
N GLN A 278 14.28 8.17 10.08
CA GLN A 278 14.89 7.68 11.32
C GLN A 278 14.25 8.33 12.57
N GLY A 279 13.91 7.51 13.56
CA GLY A 279 13.26 7.94 14.80
C GLY A 279 11.74 8.10 14.69
N MET A 280 11.18 8.07 13.48
CA MET A 280 9.74 8.14 13.24
C MET A 280 9.13 6.74 13.10
N HIS A 281 7.92 6.56 13.62
CA HIS A 281 7.02 5.48 13.22
C HIS A 281 5.97 5.97 12.20
N ALA A 282 5.18 5.07 11.65
CA ALA A 282 4.25 5.36 10.55
C ALA A 282 3.21 6.45 10.86
N PHE A 283 2.70 6.53 12.09
CA PHE A 283 1.78 7.63 12.45
C PHE A 283 2.36 9.03 12.27
N HIS A 284 3.65 9.25 12.50
CA HIS A 284 4.27 10.55 12.25
C HIS A 284 4.21 10.95 10.77
N ILE A 285 4.28 9.96 9.87
CA ILE A 285 4.13 10.18 8.43
C ILE A 285 2.68 10.56 8.11
N ILE A 286 1.69 9.90 8.73
CA ILE A 286 0.27 10.25 8.60
C ILE A 286 0.01 11.69 9.12
N PHE A 287 0.56 12.05 10.29
CA PHE A 287 0.40 13.39 10.84
C PHE A 287 1.07 14.46 9.97
N THR A 288 2.24 14.15 9.41
CA THR A 288 2.89 15.03 8.44
C THR A 288 2.05 15.19 7.17
N ALA A 289 1.43 14.12 6.68
CA ALA A 289 0.51 14.17 5.55
C ALA A 289 -0.71 15.06 5.83
N LEU A 290 -1.27 14.99 7.04
CA LEU A 290 -2.36 15.86 7.47
C LEU A 290 -1.95 17.34 7.48
N VAL A 291 -0.76 17.65 8.03
CA VAL A 291 -0.20 19.01 8.01
C VAL A 291 -0.05 19.48 6.56
N SER A 292 0.55 18.68 5.67
CA SER A 292 0.68 19.02 4.25
C SER A 292 -0.68 19.24 3.58
N ALA A 293 -1.67 18.39 3.86
CA ALA A 293 -3.01 18.53 3.30
C ALA A 293 -3.69 19.83 3.76
N SER A 294 -3.44 20.28 4.99
CA SER A 294 -3.96 21.53 5.52
C SER A 294 -3.39 22.78 4.81
N TYR A 295 -2.18 22.70 4.26
CA TYR A 295 -1.57 23.80 3.50
C TYR A 295 -2.15 23.99 2.10
N ILE A 296 -2.90 23.02 1.56
CA ILE A 296 -3.44 23.08 0.19
C ILE A 296 -4.80 23.78 0.22
N GLU A 297 -4.96 24.83 -0.59
CA GLU A 297 -6.21 25.58 -0.69
C GLU A 297 -7.37 24.70 -1.15
N ASN A 298 -8.54 24.89 -0.53
CA ASN A 298 -9.77 24.16 -0.83
C ASN A 298 -9.68 22.62 -0.66
N ASN A 299 -8.68 22.10 0.05
CA ASN A 299 -8.44 20.66 0.20
C ASN A 299 -9.26 19.97 1.32
N LYS A 300 -10.47 20.49 1.59
CA LYS A 300 -11.33 20.05 2.71
C LYS A 300 -11.56 18.53 2.75
N LYS A 301 -11.80 17.92 1.59
CA LYS A 301 -12.10 16.49 1.52
C LYS A 301 -10.90 15.62 1.91
N MET A 302 -9.69 15.96 1.45
CA MET A 302 -8.47 15.23 1.80
C MET A 302 -8.15 15.40 3.30
N PHE A 303 -8.25 16.63 3.79
CA PHE A 303 -8.04 16.94 5.21
C PHE A 303 -8.96 16.08 6.09
N ASN A 304 -10.26 16.07 5.81
CA ASN A 304 -11.22 15.28 6.58
C ASN A 304 -10.97 13.77 6.48
N LEU A 305 -10.58 13.24 5.31
CA LEU A 305 -10.24 11.81 5.17
C LEU A 305 -9.09 11.39 6.10
N LEU A 306 -8.07 12.23 6.25
CA LEU A 306 -6.92 11.95 7.12
C LEU A 306 -7.29 12.11 8.60
N VAL A 307 -8.09 13.13 8.96
CA VAL A 307 -8.62 13.30 10.32
C VAL A 307 -9.47 12.10 10.73
N ASP A 308 -10.37 11.66 9.85
CA ASP A 308 -11.24 10.51 10.09
C ASP A 308 -10.43 9.22 10.25
N LEU A 309 -9.37 9.02 9.47
CA LEU A 309 -8.46 7.88 9.62
C LEU A 309 -7.84 7.86 11.02
N ILE A 310 -7.25 8.98 11.46
CA ILE A 310 -6.61 9.11 12.78
C ILE A 310 -7.65 8.89 13.89
N HIS A 311 -8.83 9.47 13.75
CA HIS A 311 -9.90 9.32 14.72
C HIS A 311 -10.37 7.86 14.84
N ASN A 312 -10.45 7.10 13.75
CA ASN A 312 -10.80 5.69 13.80
C ASN A 312 -9.71 4.83 14.45
N PHE A 313 -8.43 5.13 14.21
CA PHE A 313 -7.34 4.49 14.94
C PHE A 313 -7.43 4.77 16.44
N PHE A 314 -7.63 6.04 16.82
CA PHE A 314 -7.80 6.44 18.22
C PHE A 314 -8.99 5.75 18.88
N LYS A 315 -10.14 5.68 18.20
CA LYS A 315 -11.34 5.03 18.73
C LYS A 315 -11.12 3.53 19.01
N LYS A 316 -10.32 2.85 18.19
CA LYS A 316 -10.09 1.40 18.29
C LYS A 316 -8.98 1.05 19.27
N SER A 317 -7.95 1.91 19.38
CA SER A 317 -6.75 1.69 20.19
C SER A 317 -6.33 2.98 20.91
N PRO A 318 -7.16 3.52 21.83
CA PRO A 318 -6.96 4.85 22.40
C PRO A 318 -5.65 4.96 23.20
N ASP A 319 -5.30 3.95 24.01
CA ASP A 319 -4.08 3.97 24.83
C ASP A 319 -2.81 4.02 23.95
N THR A 320 -2.74 3.14 22.93
CA THR A 320 -1.60 3.10 21.99
C THR A 320 -1.50 4.38 21.20
N MET A 321 -2.63 4.89 20.68
CA MET A 321 -2.66 6.15 19.95
C MET A 321 -2.31 7.34 20.83
N SER A 322 -2.74 7.36 22.09
CA SER A 322 -2.37 8.41 23.03
C SER A 322 -0.86 8.40 23.27
N SER A 323 -0.27 7.23 23.52
CA SER A 323 1.19 7.09 23.67
C SER A 323 1.94 7.57 22.43
N VAL A 324 1.47 7.22 21.24
CA VAL A 324 2.05 7.65 19.96
C VAL A 324 1.97 9.16 19.75
N LEU A 325 0.86 9.77 20.17
CA LEU A 325 0.63 11.20 19.99
C LEU A 325 1.50 12.04 20.93
N THR A 326 1.76 11.56 22.14
CA THR A 326 2.47 12.33 23.18
C THR A 326 3.98 12.11 23.18
N GLN A 327 4.46 10.93 22.76
CA GLN A 327 5.88 10.64 22.79
C GLN A 327 6.68 11.46 21.76
N PRO A 328 7.75 12.17 22.19
CA PRO A 328 8.60 12.91 21.26
C PRO A 328 9.52 11.98 20.46
N ILE A 329 9.78 12.36 19.21
CA ILE A 329 10.77 11.72 18.35
C ILE A 329 12.17 11.92 18.97
N LYS A 330 12.89 10.82 19.23
CA LYS A 330 14.14 10.86 19.99
C LYS A 330 15.39 11.15 19.14
N MET A 331 15.32 10.93 17.82
CA MET A 331 16.46 11.01 16.91
C MET A 331 16.02 11.39 15.49
N GLY A 332 16.98 11.64 14.60
CA GLY A 332 16.71 12.04 13.22
C GLY A 332 16.41 13.54 13.07
N ILE A 333 15.96 13.93 11.87
CA ILE A 333 15.78 15.35 11.49
C ILE A 333 14.59 16.03 12.20
N ARG A 334 13.65 15.24 12.71
CA ARG A 334 12.43 15.68 13.40
C ARG A 334 12.49 15.47 14.92
N LYS A 335 13.71 15.37 15.48
CA LYS A 335 13.90 15.19 16.92
C LYS A 335 13.12 16.25 17.72
N GLY A 336 12.42 15.81 18.75
CA GLY A 336 11.63 16.68 19.63
C GLY A 336 10.19 16.93 19.17
N GLU A 337 9.85 16.66 17.90
CA GLU A 337 8.46 16.74 17.45
C GLU A 337 7.64 15.56 18.01
N ASN A 338 6.35 15.77 18.27
CA ASN A 338 5.38 14.74 18.66
C ASN A 338 4.09 14.85 17.82
N GLY A 339 3.15 13.91 17.99
CA GLY A 339 1.89 13.88 17.24
C GLY A 339 0.94 15.04 17.59
N ILE A 340 0.86 15.45 18.86
CA ILE A 340 0.03 16.59 19.30
C ILE A 340 0.45 17.88 18.58
N MET A 341 1.76 18.13 18.45
CA MET A 341 2.29 19.28 17.71
C MET A 341 1.81 19.31 16.27
N HIS A 342 1.78 18.16 15.60
CA HIS A 342 1.30 18.07 14.21
C HIS A 342 -0.21 18.27 14.10
N LEU A 343 -1.01 17.72 15.03
CA LEU A 343 -2.46 17.92 15.04
C LEU A 343 -2.83 19.38 15.27
N VAL A 344 -2.22 20.03 16.27
CA VAL A 344 -2.44 21.46 16.53
C VAL A 344 -1.97 22.30 15.35
N GLN A 345 -0.79 22.02 14.78
CA GLN A 345 -0.32 22.73 13.59
C GLN A 345 -1.32 22.63 12.42
N SER A 346 -1.84 21.42 12.17
CA SER A 346 -2.85 21.18 11.13
C SER A 346 -4.14 21.97 11.39
N LEU A 347 -4.60 22.03 12.64
CA LEU A 347 -5.76 22.82 13.04
C LEU A 347 -5.55 24.31 12.76
N ILE A 348 -4.42 24.87 13.19
CA ILE A 348 -4.13 26.31 13.00
C ILE A 348 -4.11 26.66 11.50
N ILE A 349 -3.40 25.88 10.68
CA ILE A 349 -3.33 26.13 9.23
C ILE A 349 -4.72 25.98 8.59
N ALA A 350 -5.49 24.96 8.98
CA ALA A 350 -6.84 24.76 8.48
C ALA A 350 -7.76 25.95 8.81
N MET A 351 -7.65 26.51 10.02
CA MET A 351 -8.35 27.74 10.40
C MET A 351 -7.91 28.93 9.55
N ASP A 352 -6.60 29.13 9.34
CA ASP A 352 -6.06 30.21 8.50
C ASP A 352 -6.57 30.14 7.05
N ARG A 353 -6.80 28.93 6.55
CA ARG A 353 -7.28 28.67 5.19
C ARG A 353 -8.79 28.44 5.08
N ASN A 354 -9.55 28.71 6.15
CA ASN A 354 -11.00 28.52 6.19
C ASN A 354 -11.46 27.10 5.79
N ILE A 355 -10.64 26.09 6.08
CA ILE A 355 -11.05 24.68 6.00
C ILE A 355 -11.93 24.38 7.22
N ASP A 356 -12.93 23.51 7.06
CA ASP A 356 -13.79 23.07 8.15
C ASP A 356 -12.99 22.27 9.19
N THR A 357 -12.89 22.82 10.41
CA THR A 357 -12.04 22.30 11.48
C THR A 357 -12.80 21.44 12.50
N PHE A 358 -14.12 21.31 12.37
CA PHE A 358 -14.95 20.63 13.36
C PHE A 358 -14.47 19.20 13.68
N ALA A 359 -14.07 18.44 12.65
CA ALA A 359 -13.63 17.07 12.81
C ALA A 359 -12.33 16.95 13.63
N ILE A 360 -11.33 17.81 13.35
CA ILE A 360 -10.04 17.78 14.06
C ILE A 360 -10.19 18.37 15.48
N THR A 361 -11.04 19.37 15.66
CA THR A 361 -11.38 19.93 16.98
C THR A 361 -11.98 18.85 17.87
N ASN A 362 -12.97 18.10 17.37
CA ASN A 362 -13.55 16.98 18.13
C ASN A 362 -12.55 15.85 18.42
N LEU A 363 -11.66 15.53 17.48
CA LEU A 363 -10.61 14.56 17.71
C LEU A 363 -9.69 15.01 18.86
N LEU A 364 -9.23 16.27 18.84
CA LEU A 364 -8.39 16.83 19.91
C LEU A 364 -9.11 16.81 21.26
N LEU A 365 -10.39 17.20 21.32
CA LEU A 365 -11.18 17.12 22.55
C LEU A 365 -11.25 15.70 23.11
N LYS A 366 -11.45 14.70 22.26
CA LYS A 366 -11.47 13.28 22.67
C LYS A 366 -10.12 12.78 23.17
N ILE A 367 -9.03 13.21 22.52
CA ILE A 367 -7.66 12.90 22.96
C ILE A 367 -7.42 13.51 24.34
N ILE A 368 -7.84 14.76 24.54
CA ILE A 368 -7.73 15.45 25.82
C ILE A 368 -8.56 14.72 26.88
N GLU A 369 -9.82 14.41 26.59
CA GLU A 369 -10.73 13.68 27.50
C GLU A 369 -10.23 12.31 27.92
N HIS A 370 -9.58 11.57 27.01
CA HIS A 370 -8.98 10.29 27.33
C HIS A 370 -7.84 10.42 28.35
N ASN A 371 -7.18 11.58 28.39
CA ASN A 371 -6.16 11.92 29.36
C ASN A 371 -5.06 10.86 29.50
N GLY A 372 -4.49 10.43 28.38
CA GLY A 372 -3.37 9.50 28.42
C GLY A 372 -2.11 10.15 29.00
N ASN A 373 -1.15 9.29 29.36
CA ASN A 373 0.10 9.72 29.99
C ASN A 373 0.83 10.76 29.14
N ASP A 374 1.47 11.70 29.83
CA ASP A 374 2.33 12.76 29.27
C ASP A 374 1.60 13.74 28.33
N LEU A 375 0.26 13.72 28.30
CA LEU A 375 -0.53 14.62 27.46
C LEU A 375 -0.26 16.10 27.80
N VAL A 376 -0.25 16.44 29.09
CA VAL A 376 0.05 17.81 29.54
C VAL A 376 1.45 18.22 29.09
N GLU A 377 2.44 17.35 29.22
CA GLU A 377 3.81 17.61 28.75
C GLU A 377 3.86 17.78 27.23
N ALA A 378 3.15 16.94 26.47
CA ALA A 378 3.10 17.02 25.01
C ALA A 378 2.53 18.36 24.50
N PHE A 379 1.56 18.94 25.22
CA PHE A 379 1.00 20.28 24.91
C PHE A 379 1.88 21.45 25.35
N ASN A 380 2.73 21.27 26.36
CA ASN A 380 3.59 22.33 26.91
C ASN A 380 5.04 22.28 26.40
N SER A 381 5.43 21.19 25.72
CA SER A 381 6.79 21.02 25.22
C SER A 381 7.03 21.83 23.95
N ASP A 382 8.19 22.47 23.89
CA ASP A 382 8.74 23.06 22.67
C ASP A 382 9.62 22.01 21.96
N ALA A 383 9.51 21.90 20.63
CA ALA A 383 10.36 20.97 19.90
C ALA A 383 11.73 21.58 19.65
N VAL A 384 12.79 20.78 19.82
CA VAL A 384 14.13 21.10 19.28
C VAL A 384 14.15 20.73 17.78
N SER A 385 13.23 21.32 17.01
CA SER A 385 13.08 21.07 15.57
C SER A 385 13.87 22.10 14.75
N LYS A 386 14.30 21.69 13.55
CA LYS A 386 14.82 22.61 12.53
C LYS A 386 13.71 23.41 11.85
N SER A 387 12.46 22.99 11.97
CA SER A 387 11.31 23.68 11.41
C SER A 387 10.85 24.77 12.38
N ALA A 388 10.86 26.02 11.92
CA ALA A 388 10.33 27.15 12.70
C ALA A 388 8.87 26.93 13.12
N HIS A 389 8.13 26.12 12.36
CA HIS A 389 6.75 25.78 12.69
C HIS A 389 6.58 25.00 13.98
N TYR A 390 7.61 24.40 14.58
CA TYR A 390 7.48 23.60 15.81
C TYR A 390 8.27 24.16 16.99
N LEU A 391 8.74 25.40 16.90
CA LEU A 391 9.48 26.05 17.99
C LEU A 391 8.59 26.48 19.15
N ASP A 392 7.34 26.82 18.87
CA ASP A 392 6.34 27.13 19.91
C ASP A 392 5.58 25.87 20.33
N SER A 393 5.34 25.74 21.64
CA SER A 393 4.49 24.69 22.18
C SER A 393 3.09 24.66 21.55
N PRO A 394 2.45 23.49 21.47
CA PRO A 394 1.06 23.38 21.00
C PRO A 394 0.09 24.31 21.74
N LEU A 395 0.21 24.42 23.07
CA LEU A 395 -0.64 25.31 23.87
C LEU A 395 -0.42 26.78 23.50
N SER A 396 0.83 27.23 23.41
CA SER A 396 1.15 28.62 23.04
C SER A 396 0.57 28.99 21.67
N LYS A 397 0.56 28.06 20.70
CA LYS A 397 -0.05 28.28 19.39
C LYS A 397 -1.57 28.42 19.44
N LEU A 398 -2.24 27.57 20.23
CA LEU A 398 -3.69 27.65 20.41
C LEU A 398 -4.07 29.00 21.05
N GLU A 399 -3.36 29.42 22.09
CA GLU A 399 -3.58 30.70 22.76
C GLU A 399 -3.30 31.90 21.85
N SER A 400 -2.19 31.86 21.09
CA SER A 400 -1.84 32.89 20.11
C SER A 400 -2.93 33.03 19.03
N LYS A 401 -3.41 31.91 18.48
CA LYS A 401 -4.50 31.93 17.49
C LYS A 401 -5.81 32.41 18.09
N LEU A 402 -6.13 32.03 19.32
CA LEU A 402 -7.34 32.48 20.03
C LEU A 402 -7.35 34.00 20.21
N ASN A 403 -6.20 34.58 20.55
CA ASN A 403 -6.02 36.01 20.80
C ASN A 403 -5.87 36.85 19.52
N ASN A 404 -5.75 36.21 18.35
CA ASN A 404 -5.64 36.91 17.07
C ASN A 404 -6.98 37.58 16.67
N GLU A 405 -6.93 38.86 16.31
CA GLU A 405 -8.10 39.65 15.90
C GLU A 405 -8.79 39.11 14.65
N GLN A 406 -8.06 38.42 13.77
CA GLN A 406 -8.57 37.84 12.53
C GLN A 406 -9.27 36.49 12.74
N THR A 407 -9.21 35.92 13.95
CA THR A 407 -9.85 34.64 14.27
C THR A 407 -11.36 34.83 14.42
N THR A 408 -12.13 34.08 13.63
CA THR A 408 -13.60 34.18 13.61
C THR A 408 -14.23 33.71 14.92
N THR A 409 -15.47 34.14 15.22
CA THR A 409 -16.19 33.73 16.44
C THR A 409 -16.30 32.21 16.58
N ILE A 410 -16.59 31.50 15.48
CA ILE A 410 -16.68 30.03 15.49
C ILE A 410 -15.34 29.40 15.86
N GLN A 411 -14.25 29.86 15.23
CA GLN A 411 -12.90 29.39 15.55
C GLN A 411 -12.51 29.69 16.99
N LYS A 412 -12.88 30.86 17.53
CA LYS A 412 -12.66 31.19 18.95
C LYS A 412 -13.37 30.21 19.86
N THR A 413 -14.63 29.89 19.60
CA THR A 413 -15.38 28.89 20.38
C THR A 413 -14.72 27.51 20.34
N GLU A 414 -14.25 27.06 19.17
CA GLU A 414 -13.53 25.80 19.04
C GLU A 414 -12.22 25.81 19.85
N LEU A 415 -11.41 26.86 19.72
CA LEU A 415 -10.13 27.00 20.45
C LEU A 415 -10.34 27.10 21.97
N GLU A 416 -11.30 27.90 22.41
CA GLU A 416 -11.68 28.03 23.83
C GLU A 416 -12.07 26.68 24.43
N SER A 417 -12.82 25.86 23.68
CA SER A 417 -13.22 24.54 24.14
C SER A 417 -12.02 23.62 24.38
N ILE A 418 -11.04 23.62 23.46
CA ILE A 418 -9.81 22.82 23.56
C ILE A 418 -8.97 23.31 24.76
N VAL A 419 -8.70 24.61 24.83
CA VAL A 419 -7.85 25.21 25.88
C VAL A 419 -8.48 24.99 27.25
N LYS A 420 -9.78 25.27 27.41
CA LYS A 420 -10.48 25.06 28.68
C LYS A 420 -10.41 23.60 29.13
N LYS A 421 -10.66 22.66 28.21
CA LYS A 421 -10.64 21.23 28.54
C LYS A 421 -9.25 20.76 28.99
N LEU A 422 -8.19 21.25 28.34
CA LEU A 422 -6.80 20.96 28.74
C LEU A 422 -6.49 21.53 30.15
N MET A 423 -6.98 22.73 30.47
CA MET A 423 -6.78 23.38 31.77
C MET A 423 -7.52 22.66 32.92
N GLU A 424 -8.71 22.13 32.65
CA GLU A 424 -9.47 21.31 33.61
C GLU A 424 -8.65 20.08 34.04
N ILE A 425 -8.02 19.40 33.08
CA ILE A 425 -7.21 18.21 33.32
C ILE A 425 -5.91 18.54 34.07
N ASN A 426 -5.22 19.61 33.66
CA ASN A 426 -3.99 20.05 34.33
C ASN A 426 -4.24 20.44 35.80
N SER A 427 -5.39 21.06 36.09
CA SER A 427 -5.79 21.43 37.45
C SER A 427 -6.07 20.21 38.33
N ASN A 428 -6.66 19.15 37.76
CA ASN A 428 -6.94 17.90 38.47
C ASN A 428 -5.66 17.08 38.75
N HIS A 429 -4.64 17.16 37.89
CA HIS A 429 -3.33 16.54 38.15
C HIS A 429 -2.54 17.22 39.27
N LYS A 430 -2.72 18.54 39.49
CA LYS A 430 -2.06 19.25 40.61
C LYS A 430 -2.70 19.00 41.97
N MET A 431 -3.90 18.39 42.03
CA MET A 431 -4.61 18.10 43.29
C MET A 431 -4.32 16.71 43.89
N TYR A 432 -3.63 15.81 43.19
CA TYR A 432 -3.25 14.50 43.69
C TYR A 432 -1.74 14.25 43.48
N PRO A 433 -0.89 14.51 44.49
CA PRO A 433 0.53 14.13 44.49
C PRO A 433 0.74 12.62 44.73
#